data_AF-A0A7J3RDH6-F1
#
_entry.id   AF-A0A7J3RDH6-F1
#
_cell.length_a   1.000
_cell.length_b   1.000
_cell.length_c   1.000
_cell.angle_alpha   90.00
_cell.angle_beta   90.00
_cell.angle_gamma   90.00
#
_symmetry.space_group_name_H-M   'P 1'
#
loop_
_entity.id
_entity.type
_entity.pdbx_description
1 polymer ?
#
loop_
_entity_poly.entity_id
_entity_poly.type
_entity_poly.pdbx_seq_one_letter_code
_entity_poly.pdbx_strand_id
1 'polypeptide(L)'
;MREEQKAKIVEDLVKGKNILITGSYGLGKSTLAQELMHELACQEKFVVFYFPFPKPPKLILIKAIEKLCLRGLNPPSGWKFSSLYQLCEIIIKYINGSPFNLVLFLDEAQIITENAIQVYSELLNSGKVQFVLCGHSPAFDEKFSSLKFKYFFNAFTVYKIEPLSYSEAKTFLDSCLKERKLNLDENTKTKLLLQAGGNLANIIRGLDQISQGEEPNVYTSQNSTNLFPLFIFLIFVIIGLKYLYRGVGDYALANFSGFLGLVLFFIIRYFYFWRK
;
A
#
# COMPACT_ATOMS: atom_id res chain seq x y z
N MET A 1 21.62 8.29 5.00
CA MET A 1 20.89 7.32 5.85
C MET A 1 20.11 6.27 5.05
N ARG A 2 19.35 6.64 4.00
CA ARG A 2 18.54 5.68 3.22
C ARG A 2 19.35 4.69 2.37
N GLU A 3 20.46 5.13 1.77
CA GLU A 3 21.37 4.23 1.04
C GLU A 3 22.03 3.18 1.94
N GLU A 4 22.41 3.57 3.15
CA GLU A 4 22.96 2.64 4.15
C GLU A 4 21.91 1.63 4.60
N GLN A 5 20.67 2.07 4.84
CA GLN A 5 19.56 1.19 5.17
C GLN A 5 19.24 0.24 4.02
N LYS A 6 19.24 0.72 2.77
CA LYS A 6 19.07 -0.10 1.56
C LYS A 6 20.17 -1.16 1.45
N ALA A 7 21.43 -0.78 1.56
CA ALA A 7 22.56 -1.70 1.51
C ALA A 7 22.44 -2.81 2.56
N LYS A 8 22.04 -2.44 3.79
CA LYS A 8 21.79 -3.40 4.87
C LYS A 8 20.60 -4.34 4.57
N ILE A 9 19.52 -3.82 3.98
CA ILE A 9 18.38 -4.65 3.55
C ILE A 9 18.83 -5.65 2.46
N VAL A 10 19.64 -5.22 1.50
CA VAL A 10 20.19 -6.09 0.45
C VAL A 10 21.05 -7.19 1.07
N GLU A 11 21.94 -6.84 2.01
CA GLU A 11 22.77 -7.82 2.72
C GLU A 11 21.92 -8.88 3.43
N ASP A 12 20.88 -8.45 4.14
CA ASP A 12 19.96 -9.36 4.84
C ASP A 12 19.16 -10.24 3.86
N LEU A 13 18.74 -9.70 2.72
CA LEU A 13 18.09 -10.47 1.66
C LEU A 13 19.03 -11.50 1.05
N VAL A 14 20.30 -11.16 0.84
CA VAL A 14 21.32 -12.10 0.37
C VAL A 14 21.55 -13.23 1.38
N LYS A 15 21.43 -12.96 2.68
CA LYS A 15 21.51 -13.96 3.76
C LYS A 15 20.25 -14.81 3.91
N GLY A 16 19.23 -14.65 3.06
CA GLY A 16 18.01 -15.45 3.12
C GLY A 16 16.95 -14.93 4.08
N LYS A 17 17.10 -13.72 4.64
CA LYS A 17 16.11 -13.17 5.59
C LYS A 17 14.85 -12.69 4.88
N ASN A 18 13.74 -12.70 5.61
CA ASN A 18 12.50 -12.03 5.22
C ASN A 18 12.50 -10.60 5.78
N ILE A 19 11.99 -9.64 5.02
CA ILE A 19 12.09 -8.21 5.32
C ILE A 19 10.69 -7.61 5.43
N LEU A 20 10.45 -6.85 6.50
CA LEU A 20 9.25 -6.04 6.67
C LEU A 20 9.66 -4.56 6.72
N ILE A 21 9.27 -3.79 5.71
CA ILE A 21 9.50 -2.35 5.61
C ILE A 21 8.26 -1.61 6.10
N THR A 22 8.39 -0.88 7.21
CA THR A 22 7.28 -0.12 7.82
C THR A 22 7.53 1.37 7.75
N GLY A 23 6.45 2.16 7.82
CA GLY A 23 6.55 3.62 7.89
C GLY A 23 5.27 4.32 7.44
N SER A 24 5.18 5.60 7.75
CA SER A 24 4.05 6.45 7.36
C SER A 24 3.87 6.53 5.83
N TYR A 25 2.68 6.95 5.40
CA TYR A 25 2.39 7.15 3.98
C TYR A 25 3.32 8.19 3.36
N GLY A 26 3.68 8.03 2.09
CA GLY A 26 4.51 9.00 1.35
C GLY A 26 6.00 9.01 1.66
N LEU A 27 6.50 8.12 2.52
CA LEU A 27 7.92 8.05 2.87
C LEU A 27 8.81 7.32 1.87
N GLY A 28 8.28 6.81 0.75
CA GLY A 28 9.09 6.14 -0.29
C GLY A 28 9.34 4.63 -0.06
N LYS A 29 8.50 3.94 0.73
CA LYS A 29 8.59 2.48 0.92
C LYS A 29 8.48 1.71 -0.40
N SER A 30 7.48 2.04 -1.21
CA SER A 30 7.26 1.41 -2.52
C SER A 30 8.41 1.65 -3.48
N THR A 31 8.96 2.86 -3.49
CA THR A 31 10.16 3.21 -4.29
C THR A 31 11.36 2.36 -3.85
N LEU A 32 11.63 2.29 -2.55
CA LEU A 32 12.69 1.44 -2.02
C LEU A 32 12.49 -0.04 -2.39
N ALA A 33 11.26 -0.55 -2.27
CA ALA A 33 10.93 -1.92 -2.63
C ALA A 33 11.20 -2.21 -4.12
N GLN A 34 10.85 -1.28 -5.01
CA GLN A 34 11.11 -1.40 -6.44
C GLN A 34 12.61 -1.37 -6.75
N GLU A 35 13.37 -0.48 -6.12
CA GLU A 35 14.82 -0.44 -6.27
C GLU A 35 15.48 -1.75 -5.81
N LEU A 36 15.11 -2.25 -4.63
CA LEU A 36 15.58 -3.54 -4.11
C LEU A 36 15.22 -4.69 -5.06
N MET A 37 14.00 -4.67 -5.61
CA MET A 37 13.56 -5.67 -6.59
C MET A 37 14.43 -5.63 -7.85
N HIS A 38 14.72 -4.44 -8.39
CA HIS A 38 15.59 -4.29 -9.57
C HIS A 38 17.00 -4.80 -9.29
N GLU A 39 17.57 -4.43 -8.15
CA GLU A 39 18.92 -4.84 -7.75
C GLU A 39 19.03 -6.37 -7.56
N LEU A 40 18.03 -7.00 -6.94
CA LEU A 40 17.99 -8.46 -6.79
C LEU A 40 17.73 -9.18 -8.12
N ALA A 41 16.89 -8.62 -9.00
CA ALA A 41 16.55 -9.25 -10.27
C ALA A 41 17.75 -9.35 -11.23
N CYS A 42 18.77 -8.51 -11.05
CA CYS A 42 20.04 -8.58 -11.78
C CYS A 42 20.92 -9.76 -11.33
N GLN A 43 20.62 -10.43 -10.22
CA GLN A 43 21.41 -11.53 -9.68
C GLN A 43 20.77 -12.88 -10.05
N GLU A 44 21.53 -13.78 -10.68
CA GLU A 44 21.00 -15.07 -11.17
C GLU A 44 20.42 -15.97 -10.07
N LYS A 45 20.90 -15.80 -8.84
CA LYS A 45 20.43 -16.52 -7.65
C LYS A 45 19.05 -16.11 -7.16
N PHE A 46 18.39 -15.12 -7.78
CA PHE A 46 17.05 -14.68 -7.41
C PHE A 46 16.07 -14.70 -8.58
N VAL A 47 14.85 -15.15 -8.28
CA VAL A 47 13.69 -14.92 -9.14
C VAL A 47 12.73 -14.03 -8.37
N VAL A 48 12.55 -12.80 -8.85
CA VAL A 48 11.82 -11.77 -8.11
C VAL A 48 10.44 -11.51 -8.70
N PHE A 49 9.45 -11.29 -7.85
CA PHE A 49 8.12 -10.81 -8.21
C PHE A 49 7.74 -9.59 -7.37
N TYR A 50 7.12 -8.60 -7.99
CA TYR A 50 6.59 -7.44 -7.30
C TYR A 50 5.08 -7.32 -7.52
N PHE A 51 4.37 -7.22 -6.40
CA PHE A 51 2.94 -7.02 -6.35
C PHE A 51 2.66 -5.70 -5.62
N PRO A 52 2.30 -4.61 -6.34
CA PRO A 52 2.04 -3.29 -5.74
C PRO A 52 0.82 -3.28 -4.81
N PHE A 53 0.00 -4.33 -4.89
CA PHE A 53 -1.09 -4.60 -3.95
C PHE A 53 -1.16 -6.11 -3.74
N PRO A 54 -1.44 -6.61 -2.52
CA PRO A 54 -1.53 -8.03 -2.28
C PRO A 54 -2.70 -8.60 -3.09
N LYS A 55 -2.38 -9.44 -4.07
CA LYS A 55 -3.38 -10.15 -4.86
C LYS A 55 -3.88 -11.37 -4.08
N PRO A 56 -5.04 -11.96 -4.46
CA PRO A 56 -5.44 -13.24 -3.90
C PRO A 56 -4.31 -14.27 -4.03
N PRO A 57 -4.01 -15.08 -3.00
CA PRO A 57 -2.86 -15.98 -3.01
C PRO A 57 -2.81 -16.89 -4.23
N LYS A 58 -3.96 -17.38 -4.70
CA LYS A 58 -4.05 -18.24 -5.90
C LYS A 58 -3.46 -17.54 -7.12
N LEU A 59 -3.76 -16.25 -7.30
CA LEU A 59 -3.27 -15.47 -8.43
C LEU A 59 -1.76 -15.24 -8.33
N ILE A 60 -1.23 -15.04 -7.12
CA ILE A 60 0.21 -14.90 -6.89
C ILE A 60 0.93 -16.19 -7.26
N LEU A 61 0.45 -17.33 -6.76
CA LEU A 61 1.03 -18.64 -7.04
C LEU A 61 0.97 -18.97 -8.54
N ILE A 62 -0.16 -18.64 -9.20
CA ILE A 62 -0.28 -18.84 -10.65
C ILE A 62 0.75 -18.03 -11.42
N LYS A 63 0.86 -16.73 -11.13
CA LYS A 63 1.87 -15.88 -11.77
C LYS A 63 3.30 -16.34 -11.48
N ALA A 64 3.53 -16.85 -10.26
CA ALA A 64 4.82 -17.43 -9.89
C ALA A 64 5.17 -18.62 -10.77
N ILE A 65 4.25 -19.58 -10.90
CA ILE A 65 4.44 -20.77 -11.75
C ILE A 65 4.63 -20.36 -13.22
N GLU A 66 3.83 -19.44 -13.77
CA GLU A 66 3.96 -19.00 -15.17
C GLU A 66 5.37 -18.47 -15.48
N LYS A 67 5.94 -17.66 -14.59
CA LYS A 67 7.31 -17.15 -14.78
C LYS A 67 8.37 -18.21 -14.50
N LEU A 68 8.15 -19.13 -13.56
CA LEU A 68 9.04 -20.27 -13.34
C LEU A 68 9.03 -21.25 -14.54
N CYS A 69 7.95 -21.32 -15.31
CA CYS A 69 7.91 -22.10 -16.56
C CYS A 69 8.95 -21.59 -17.56
N LEU A 70 9.16 -20.27 -17.65
CA LEU A 70 10.20 -19.66 -18.47
C LEU A 70 11.63 -20.04 -18.01
N ARG A 71 11.77 -20.59 -16.80
CA ARG A 71 13.02 -21.07 -16.21
C ARG A 71 13.14 -22.60 -16.25
N GLY A 72 12.19 -23.30 -16.87
CA GLY A 72 12.22 -24.76 -17.04
C GLY A 72 11.32 -25.54 -16.09
N LEU A 73 10.46 -24.89 -15.30
CA LEU A 73 9.38 -25.59 -14.60
C LEU A 73 8.39 -26.16 -15.61
N ASN A 74 8.15 -27.46 -15.54
CA ASN A 74 7.09 -28.14 -16.30
C ASN A 74 5.97 -28.56 -15.34
N PRO A 75 4.97 -27.69 -15.09
CA PRO A 75 3.88 -28.01 -14.18
C PRO A 75 2.93 -29.06 -14.79
N PRO A 76 2.21 -29.84 -13.98
CA PRO A 76 1.28 -30.85 -14.47
C PRO A 76 0.13 -30.24 -15.30
N SER A 77 -0.46 -31.01 -16.20
CA SER A 77 -1.61 -30.55 -17.00
C SER A 77 -2.75 -30.06 -16.12
N GLY A 78 -3.35 -28.92 -16.44
CA GLY A 78 -4.48 -28.37 -15.69
C GLY A 78 -4.12 -27.69 -14.36
N TRP A 79 -2.84 -27.51 -14.05
CA TRP A 79 -2.37 -26.91 -12.79
C TRP A 79 -3.02 -25.55 -12.45
N LYS A 80 -3.44 -24.76 -13.45
CA LYS A 80 -4.13 -23.47 -13.23
C LYS A 80 -5.44 -23.61 -12.44
N PHE A 81 -6.08 -24.78 -12.49
CA PHE A 81 -7.32 -25.09 -11.79
C PHE A 81 -7.09 -25.74 -10.42
N SER A 82 -5.84 -26.10 -10.09
CA SER A 82 -5.47 -26.74 -8.83
C SER A 82 -5.82 -25.92 -7.59
N SER A 83 -5.83 -26.60 -6.44
CA SER A 83 -6.01 -25.98 -5.14
C SER A 83 -4.80 -25.10 -4.77
N LEU A 84 -4.98 -24.20 -3.80
CA LEU A 84 -3.89 -23.36 -3.27
C LEU A 84 -2.69 -24.20 -2.80
N TYR A 85 -2.97 -25.28 -2.06
CA TYR A 85 -1.93 -26.18 -1.55
C TYR A 85 -1.16 -26.88 -2.67
N GLN A 86 -1.86 -27.40 -3.68
CA GLN A 86 -1.22 -28.02 -4.84
C GLN A 86 -0.32 -27.03 -5.60
N LEU A 87 -0.75 -25.77 -5.75
CA LEU A 87 0.07 -24.73 -6.36
C LEU A 87 1.33 -24.43 -5.53
N CYS A 88 1.20 -24.38 -4.19
CA CYS A 88 2.36 -24.25 -3.31
C CYS A 88 3.33 -25.41 -3.45
N GLU A 89 2.85 -26.65 -3.43
CA GLU A 89 3.70 -27.84 -3.58
C GLU A 89 4.45 -27.85 -4.91
N ILE A 90 3.80 -27.45 -6.01
CA ILE A 90 4.46 -27.32 -7.32
C ILE A 90 5.64 -26.34 -7.25
N ILE A 91 5.43 -25.17 -6.63
CA ILE A 91 6.48 -24.17 -6.47
C ILE A 91 7.60 -24.70 -5.59
N ILE A 92 7.26 -25.21 -4.39
CA ILE A 92 8.22 -25.70 -3.40
C ILE A 92 9.09 -26.82 -3.97
N LYS A 93 8.47 -27.81 -4.63
CA LYS A 93 9.18 -28.93 -5.27
C LYS A 93 10.20 -28.43 -6.29
N TYR A 94 9.83 -27.44 -7.10
CA TYR A 94 10.71 -26.90 -8.14
C TYR A 94 11.85 -26.06 -7.56
N ILE A 95 11.55 -25.14 -6.65
CA ILE A 95 12.58 -24.24 -6.09
C ILE A 95 13.60 -24.98 -5.22
N ASN A 96 13.19 -26.06 -4.53
CA ASN A 96 14.10 -26.87 -3.72
C ASN A 96 15.17 -27.56 -4.55
N GLY A 97 14.86 -27.94 -5.79
CA GLY A 97 15.82 -28.49 -6.75
C GLY A 97 16.58 -27.43 -7.57
N SER A 98 16.28 -26.14 -7.36
CA SER A 98 16.82 -25.05 -8.18
C SER A 98 17.96 -24.29 -7.46
N PRO A 99 18.90 -23.68 -8.21
CA PRO A 99 20.02 -22.94 -7.63
C PRO A 99 19.63 -21.53 -7.13
N PHE A 100 18.41 -21.07 -7.38
CA PHE A 100 17.93 -19.73 -7.02
C PHE A 100 16.91 -19.75 -5.87
N ASN A 101 16.72 -18.58 -5.26
CA ASN A 101 15.65 -18.30 -4.31
C ASN A 101 14.53 -17.52 -4.99
N LEU A 102 13.29 -17.77 -4.56
CA LEU A 102 12.12 -17.02 -4.97
C LEU A 102 11.91 -15.84 -4.01
N VAL A 103 11.84 -14.61 -4.52
CA VAL A 103 11.61 -13.41 -3.69
C VAL A 103 10.29 -12.76 -4.08
N LEU A 104 9.37 -12.64 -3.11
CA LEU A 104 8.05 -12.06 -3.28
C LEU A 104 7.99 -10.70 -2.58
N PHE A 105 7.94 -9.63 -3.36
CA PHE A 105 7.66 -8.29 -2.87
C PHE A 105 6.15 -8.05 -2.86
N LEU A 106 5.58 -7.84 -1.67
CA LEU A 106 4.17 -7.51 -1.47
C LEU A 106 4.07 -6.12 -0.84
N ASP A 107 3.68 -5.15 -1.65
CA ASP A 107 3.39 -3.80 -1.18
C ASP A 107 1.99 -3.73 -0.57
N GLU A 108 1.73 -2.73 0.27
CA GLU A 108 0.47 -2.57 1.02
C GLU A 108 0.07 -3.84 1.80
N ALA A 109 1.04 -4.51 2.41
CA ALA A 109 0.90 -5.81 3.07
C ALA A 109 -0.05 -5.80 4.28
N GLN A 110 -0.46 -4.64 4.79
CA GLN A 110 -1.56 -4.56 5.76
C GLN A 110 -2.92 -5.02 5.18
N ILE A 111 -3.05 -5.25 3.87
CA ILE A 111 -4.27 -5.81 3.26
C ILE A 111 -4.30 -7.35 3.35
N ILE A 112 -3.16 -8.00 3.68
CA ILE A 112 -3.05 -9.46 3.75
C ILE A 112 -4.04 -10.05 4.77
N THR A 113 -4.71 -11.13 4.38
CA THR A 113 -5.72 -11.85 5.17
C THR A 113 -5.12 -13.05 5.89
N GLU A 114 -5.81 -13.61 6.89
CA GLU A 114 -5.38 -14.83 7.58
C GLU A 114 -5.21 -16.03 6.64
N ASN A 115 -6.14 -16.20 5.69
CA ASN A 115 -6.08 -17.29 4.71
C ASN A 115 -4.83 -17.17 3.83
N ALA A 116 -4.44 -15.95 3.48
CA ALA A 116 -3.21 -15.71 2.73
C ALA A 116 -1.96 -16.04 3.56
N ILE A 117 -1.96 -15.72 4.86
CA ILE A 117 -0.85 -16.05 5.75
C ILE A 117 -0.63 -17.55 5.84
N GLN A 118 -1.67 -18.37 5.92
CA GLN A 118 -1.49 -19.83 5.96
C GLN A 118 -0.70 -20.33 4.74
N VAL A 119 -1.03 -19.82 3.56
CA VAL A 119 -0.34 -20.14 2.31
C VAL A 119 1.09 -19.58 2.31
N TYR A 120 1.31 -18.36 2.78
CA TYR A 120 2.64 -17.74 2.80
C TYR A 120 3.56 -18.35 3.84
N SER A 121 3.04 -18.79 4.99
CA SER A 121 3.80 -19.54 5.98
C SER A 121 4.31 -20.87 5.42
N GLU A 122 3.50 -21.56 4.64
CA GLU A 122 3.92 -22.80 3.96
C GLU A 122 5.08 -22.53 2.99
N LEU A 123 4.99 -21.47 2.19
CA LEU A 123 6.08 -21.05 1.31
C LEU A 123 7.34 -20.65 2.09
N LEU A 124 7.18 -19.89 3.18
CA LEU A 124 8.30 -19.43 4.01
C LEU A 124 9.06 -20.60 4.65
N ASN A 125 8.33 -21.63 5.10
CA ASN A 125 8.90 -22.84 5.69
C ASN A 125 9.74 -23.67 4.71
N SER A 126 9.63 -23.43 3.39
CA SER A 126 10.51 -24.09 2.41
C SER A 126 11.97 -23.66 2.50
N GLY A 127 12.26 -22.51 3.11
CA GLY A 127 13.62 -21.94 3.21
C GLY A 127 14.17 -21.36 1.90
N LYS A 128 13.48 -21.55 0.77
CA LYS A 128 13.86 -21.05 -0.57
C LYS A 128 12.97 -19.91 -1.07
N VAL A 129 11.91 -19.58 -0.32
CA VAL A 129 11.04 -18.41 -0.59
C VAL A 129 11.28 -17.34 0.45
N GLN A 130 11.56 -16.13 -0.02
CA GLN A 130 11.73 -14.94 0.79
C GLN A 130 10.61 -13.94 0.50
N PHE A 131 10.21 -13.20 1.53
CA PHE A 131 9.23 -12.13 1.42
C PHE A 131 9.85 -10.77 1.74
N VAL A 132 9.47 -9.78 0.94
CA VAL A 132 9.68 -8.35 1.24
C VAL A 132 8.31 -7.71 1.32
N LEU A 133 7.91 -7.34 2.53
CA LEU A 133 6.59 -6.76 2.80
C LEU A 133 6.74 -5.27 3.05
N CYS A 134 5.88 -4.45 2.45
CA CYS A 134 5.81 -3.03 2.73
C CYS A 134 4.44 -2.67 3.30
N GLY A 135 4.39 -1.81 4.31
CA GLY A 135 3.10 -1.28 4.76
C GLY A 135 3.20 -0.27 5.90
N HIS A 136 2.06 0.07 6.47
CA HIS A 136 1.95 1.12 7.48
C HIS A 136 2.12 0.57 8.89
N SER A 137 3.01 1.19 9.69
CA SER A 137 3.32 0.75 11.06
C SER A 137 2.07 0.56 11.92
N PRO A 138 1.14 1.53 12.03
CA PRO A 138 -0.02 1.38 12.92
C PRO A 138 -0.93 0.22 12.54
N ALA A 139 -1.06 -0.05 11.23
CA ALA A 139 -1.90 -1.14 10.74
C ALA A 139 -1.30 -2.53 11.03
N PHE A 140 0.03 -2.64 11.10
CA PHE A 140 0.68 -3.88 11.51
C PHE A 140 0.60 -4.09 13.02
N ASP A 141 0.79 -3.03 13.81
CA ASP A 141 0.72 -3.09 15.27
C ASP A 141 -0.65 -3.65 15.73
N GLU A 142 -1.74 -3.19 15.10
CA GLU A 142 -3.08 -3.74 15.33
C GLU A 142 -3.22 -5.20 14.88
N LYS A 143 -2.69 -5.56 13.70
CA LYS A 143 -2.78 -6.93 13.16
C LYS A 143 -1.93 -7.95 13.92
N PHE A 144 -0.79 -7.55 14.48
CA PHE A 144 0.06 -8.39 15.31
C PHE A 144 -0.64 -8.90 16.58
N SER A 145 -1.77 -8.30 16.97
CA SER A 145 -2.58 -8.76 18.11
C SER A 145 -3.07 -10.21 17.95
N SER A 146 -3.33 -10.64 16.71
CA SER A 146 -3.76 -12.01 16.44
C SER A 146 -2.57 -12.98 16.40
N LEU A 147 -2.72 -14.15 17.05
CA LEU A 147 -1.65 -15.15 17.17
C LEU A 147 -1.10 -15.58 15.80
N LYS A 148 -1.97 -15.81 14.81
CA LYS A 148 -1.55 -16.26 13.46
C LYS A 148 -0.66 -15.24 12.75
N PHE A 149 -1.02 -13.96 12.80
CA PHE A 149 -0.20 -12.91 12.20
C PHE A 149 1.12 -12.75 12.97
N LYS A 150 1.10 -12.84 14.30
CA LYS A 150 2.30 -12.76 15.14
C LYS A 150 3.34 -13.81 14.74
N TYR A 151 2.95 -15.07 14.59
CA TYR A 151 3.89 -16.13 14.17
C TYR A 151 4.50 -15.86 12.79
N PHE A 152 3.66 -15.47 11.82
CA PHE A 152 4.13 -15.19 10.47
C PHE A 152 5.12 -14.04 10.45
N PHE A 153 4.79 -12.91 11.10
CA PHE A 153 5.63 -11.73 11.05
C PHE A 153 6.86 -11.78 11.97
N ASN A 154 6.88 -12.64 12.99
CA ASN A 154 8.09 -12.90 13.79
C ASN A 154 9.25 -13.44 12.93
N ALA A 155 8.98 -14.01 11.76
CA ALA A 155 10.00 -14.46 10.82
C ALA A 155 10.67 -13.31 10.02
N PHE A 156 10.27 -12.05 10.25
CA PHE A 156 10.71 -10.89 9.47
C PHE A 156 11.65 -10.00 10.26
N THR A 157 12.71 -9.53 9.59
CA THR A 157 13.53 -8.43 10.07
C THR A 157 12.84 -7.11 9.72
N VAL A 158 12.56 -6.29 10.72
CA VAL A 158 11.78 -5.06 10.56
C VAL A 158 12.70 -3.87 10.30
N TYR A 159 12.42 -3.15 9.22
CA TYR A 159 13.08 -1.90 8.83
C TYR A 159 12.06 -0.77 8.83
N LYS A 160 12.18 0.15 9.78
CA LYS A 160 11.32 1.33 9.85
C LYS A 160 11.91 2.47 9.03
N ILE A 161 11.12 3.01 8.11
CA ILE A 161 11.43 4.23 7.37
C ILE A 161 10.81 5.40 8.12
N GLU A 162 11.67 6.29 8.60
CA GLU A 162 11.27 7.53 9.25
C GLU A 162 11.16 8.69 8.23
N PRO A 163 10.41 9.75 8.56
CA PRO A 163 10.48 11.01 7.84
C PRO A 163 11.92 11.52 7.75
N LEU A 164 12.25 12.19 6.65
CA LEU A 164 13.56 12.83 6.50
C LEU A 164 13.74 13.91 7.56
N SER A 165 14.95 14.02 8.09
CA SER A 165 15.35 15.20 8.85
C SER A 165 15.31 16.45 7.96
N TYR A 166 15.27 17.64 8.56
CA TYR A 166 15.21 18.89 7.79
C TYR A 166 16.38 19.05 6.79
N SER A 167 17.60 18.67 7.20
CA SER A 167 18.79 18.72 6.33
C SER A 167 18.72 17.72 5.18
N GLU A 168 18.26 16.50 5.43
CA GLU A 168 18.03 15.49 4.39
C GLU A 168 16.92 15.92 3.44
N ALA A 169 15.82 16.46 3.96
CA ALA A 169 14.70 16.95 3.17
C ALA A 169 15.12 18.14 2.29
N LYS A 170 15.96 19.05 2.81
CA LYS A 170 16.55 20.14 2.01
C LYS A 170 17.41 19.59 0.88
N THR A 171 18.28 18.63 1.17
CA THR A 171 19.14 17.99 0.16
C THR A 171 18.32 17.31 -0.94
N PHE A 172 17.26 16.61 -0.55
CA PHE A 172 16.32 15.97 -1.47
C PHE A 172 15.54 16.99 -2.31
N LEU A 173 15.07 18.08 -1.70
CA LEU A 173 14.40 19.17 -2.41
C LEU A 173 15.34 19.80 -3.45
N ASP A 174 16.59 20.09 -3.08
CA ASP A 174 17.56 20.69 -4.00
C ASP A 174 17.90 19.73 -5.17
N SER A 175 17.94 18.41 -4.94
CA SER A 175 18.11 17.46 -6.05
C SER A 175 16.90 17.44 -6.99
N CYS A 176 15.68 17.48 -6.46
CA CYS A 176 14.45 17.56 -7.27
C CYS A 176 14.38 18.87 -8.07
N LEU A 177 14.78 20.01 -7.47
CA LEU A 177 14.81 21.30 -8.15
C LEU A 177 15.80 21.30 -9.32
N LYS A 178 16.98 20.73 -9.12
CA LYS A 178 18.01 20.59 -10.16
C LYS A 178 17.51 19.73 -11.33
N GLU A 179 16.88 18.60 -11.04
CA GLU A 179 16.33 17.69 -12.06
C GLU A 179 15.24 18.38 -12.90
N ARG A 180 14.37 19.15 -12.23
CA ARG A 180 13.25 19.87 -12.85
C ARG A 180 13.63 21.23 -13.44
N LYS A 181 14.89 21.65 -13.29
CA LYS A 181 15.39 22.97 -13.68
C LYS A 181 14.56 24.13 -13.11
N LEU A 182 14.08 23.98 -11.88
CA LEU A 182 13.29 24.99 -11.16
C LEU A 182 14.18 25.75 -10.19
N ASN A 183 14.01 27.07 -10.13
CA ASN A 183 14.63 27.93 -9.12
C ASN A 183 13.55 28.49 -8.21
N LEU A 184 13.62 28.13 -6.93
CA LEU A 184 12.75 28.65 -5.88
C LEU A 184 13.57 29.56 -4.94
N ASP A 185 12.95 30.61 -4.45
CA ASP A 185 13.52 31.43 -3.38
C ASP A 185 13.58 30.63 -2.06
N GLU A 186 14.50 31.00 -1.16
CA GLU A 186 14.69 30.26 0.09
C GLU A 186 13.45 30.30 1.01
N ASN A 187 12.60 31.33 0.94
CA ASN A 187 11.40 31.41 1.78
C ASN A 187 10.36 30.36 1.33
N THR A 188 10.14 30.23 0.02
CA THR A 188 9.29 29.18 -0.57
C THR A 188 9.81 27.79 -0.26
N LYS A 189 11.14 27.58 -0.35
CA LYS A 189 11.76 26.30 0.04
C LYS A 189 11.50 25.96 1.50
N THR A 190 11.73 26.91 2.42
CA THR A 190 11.50 26.69 3.85
C THR A 190 10.03 26.42 4.16
N LYS A 191 9.09 27.19 3.57
CA LYS A 191 7.65 26.95 3.71
C LYS A 191 7.27 25.54 3.26
N LEU A 192 7.75 25.10 2.10
CA LEU A 192 7.51 23.76 1.57
C LEU A 192 8.07 22.66 2.48
N LEU A 193 9.32 22.80 2.95
CA LEU A 193 9.95 21.81 3.83
C LEU A 193 9.23 21.68 5.17
N LEU A 194 8.84 22.81 5.78
CA LEU A 194 8.08 22.83 7.02
C LEU A 194 6.71 22.15 6.85
N GLN A 195 6.00 22.48 5.77
CA GLN A 195 4.69 21.87 5.47
C GLN A 195 4.81 20.37 5.14
N ALA A 196 5.86 19.95 4.45
CA ALA A 196 6.05 18.57 4.08
C ALA A 196 6.44 17.67 5.26
N GLY A 197 7.05 18.23 6.32
CA GLY A 197 7.40 17.49 7.54
C GLY A 197 8.31 16.27 7.29
N GLY A 198 9.25 16.40 6.34
CA GLY A 198 10.16 15.30 5.97
C GLY A 198 9.53 14.19 5.10
N ASN A 199 8.29 14.37 4.63
CA ASN A 199 7.61 13.40 3.78
C ASN A 199 7.93 13.64 2.29
N LEU A 200 8.50 12.64 1.63
CA LEU A 200 8.94 12.75 0.23
C LEU A 200 7.79 13.05 -0.74
N ALA A 201 6.67 12.33 -0.63
CA ALA A 201 5.53 12.52 -1.52
C ALA A 201 4.93 13.94 -1.38
N ASN A 202 4.94 14.48 -0.16
CA ASN A 202 4.50 15.85 0.08
C ASN A 202 5.42 16.89 -0.54
N ILE A 203 6.75 16.68 -0.48
CA ILE A 203 7.73 17.56 -1.13
C ILE A 203 7.48 17.56 -2.65
N ILE A 204 7.35 16.38 -3.25
CA ILE A 204 7.11 16.23 -4.70
C ILE A 204 5.80 16.91 -5.10
N ARG A 205 4.71 16.64 -4.37
CA ARG A 205 3.41 17.26 -4.66
C ARG A 205 3.44 18.78 -4.54
N GLY A 206 4.10 19.32 -3.52
CA GLY A 206 4.25 20.77 -3.38
C GLY A 206 5.08 21.38 -4.52
N LEU A 207 6.10 20.68 -5.01
CA LEU A 207 6.83 21.10 -6.22
C LEU A 207 5.95 21.07 -7.48
N ASP A 208 5.08 20.07 -7.62
CA ASP A 208 4.13 19.97 -8.74
C ASP A 208 3.09 21.10 -8.71
N GLN A 209 2.65 21.54 -7.52
CA GLN A 209 1.76 22.69 -7.36
C GLN A 209 2.47 24.00 -7.75
N ILE A 210 3.69 24.19 -7.27
CA ILE A 210 4.47 25.40 -7.58
C ILE A 210 4.78 25.48 -9.08
N SER A 211 5.07 24.36 -9.74
CA SER A 211 5.29 24.36 -11.19
C SER A 211 4.04 24.69 -12.00
N GLN A 212 2.85 24.52 -11.42
CA GLN A 212 1.56 24.92 -11.99
C GLN A 212 1.17 26.37 -11.64
N GLY A 213 2.01 27.09 -10.87
CA GLY A 213 1.75 28.45 -10.43
C GLY A 213 0.83 28.55 -9.20
N GLU A 214 0.59 27.45 -8.50
CA GLU A 214 -0.18 27.41 -7.27
C GLU A 214 0.71 27.61 -6.03
N GLU A 215 0.14 28.16 -4.96
CA GLU A 215 0.83 28.11 -3.66
C GLU A 215 0.91 26.67 -3.15
N PRO A 216 2.05 26.25 -2.56
CA PRO A 216 2.19 24.93 -2.01
C PRO A 216 1.20 24.77 -0.84
N ASN A 217 0.24 23.88 -1.05
CA ASN A 217 -0.79 23.58 -0.07
C ASN A 217 -0.75 22.08 0.22
N VAL A 218 0.21 21.70 1.08
CA VAL A 218 0.43 20.31 1.46
C VAL A 218 -0.62 19.92 2.50
N TYR A 219 -1.83 19.58 2.07
CA TYR A 219 -2.80 18.94 2.95
C TYR A 219 -2.27 17.58 3.39
N THR A 220 -1.99 17.40 4.68
CA THR A 220 -1.76 16.08 5.27
C THR A 220 -3.05 15.26 5.10
N SER A 221 -3.00 14.23 4.26
CA SER A 221 -4.18 13.41 3.90
C SER A 221 -4.73 12.54 5.05
N GLN A 222 -4.47 12.90 6.31
CA GLN A 222 -4.94 12.15 7.46
C GLN A 222 -6.40 12.46 7.82
N ASN A 223 -6.99 13.53 7.27
CA ASN A 223 -8.38 13.90 7.56
C ASN A 223 -9.24 13.91 6.28
N SER A 224 -9.26 12.80 5.53
CA SER A 224 -10.41 12.50 4.68
C SER A 224 -11.57 12.14 5.60
N THR A 225 -12.43 13.11 5.91
CA THR A 225 -13.60 12.86 6.74
C THR A 225 -14.48 11.84 6.03
N ASN A 226 -14.65 10.67 6.64
CA ASN A 226 -15.45 9.60 6.08
C ASN A 226 -16.92 10.05 6.07
N LEU A 227 -17.46 10.37 4.90
CA LEU A 227 -18.85 10.81 4.71
C LEU A 227 -19.85 9.63 4.69
N PHE A 228 -19.36 8.39 4.72
CA PHE A 228 -20.20 7.19 4.66
C PHE A 228 -21.25 7.10 5.78
N PRO A 229 -20.96 7.43 7.06
CA PRO A 229 -21.97 7.42 8.11
C PRO A 229 -23.11 8.41 7.86
N LEU A 230 -22.79 9.56 7.27
CA LEU A 230 -23.76 10.59 6.92
C LEU A 230 -24.66 10.13 5.76
N PHE A 231 -24.10 9.39 4.81
CA PHE A 231 -24.84 8.78 3.71
C PHE A 231 -25.82 7.70 4.22
N ILE A 232 -25.38 6.85 5.14
CA ILE A 232 -26.23 5.83 5.77
C ILE A 232 -27.38 6.50 6.55
N PHE A 233 -27.09 7.52 7.35
CA PHE A 233 -28.11 8.26 8.09
C PHE A 233 -29.17 8.87 7.16
N LEU A 234 -28.75 9.48 6.05
CA LEU A 234 -29.67 10.05 5.06
C LEU A 234 -30.59 8.99 4.45
N ILE A 235 -30.06 7.81 4.13
CA ILE A 235 -30.86 6.68 3.62
C ILE A 235 -31.91 6.25 4.65
N PHE A 236 -31.55 6.11 5.93
CA PHE A 236 -32.51 5.76 6.99
C PHE A 236 -33.59 6.82 7.17
N VAL A 237 -33.25 8.11 7.10
CA VAL A 237 -34.22 9.21 7.17
C VAL A 237 -35.20 9.16 6.00
N ILE A 238 -34.71 8.94 4.77
CA ILE A 238 -35.56 8.81 3.57
C ILE A 238 -36.50 7.60 3.69
N ILE A 239 -35.99 6.45 4.16
CA ILE A 239 -36.80 5.24 4.34
C ILE A 239 -37.86 5.45 5.43
N GLY A 240 -37.49 6.04 6.56
CA GLY A 240 -38.40 6.31 7.68
C GLY A 240 -39.52 7.27 7.29
N LEU A 241 -39.19 8.36 6.58
CA LEU A 241 -40.18 9.29 6.04
C LEU A 241 -41.12 8.58 5.05
N LYS A 242 -40.59 7.76 4.14
CA LYS A 242 -41.41 7.01 3.17
C LYS A 242 -42.39 6.03 3.85
N TYR A 243 -42.00 5.43 4.97
CA TYR A 243 -42.88 4.57 5.76
C TYR A 243 -43.97 5.34 6.49
N LEU A 244 -43.64 6.47 7.11
CA LEU A 244 -44.62 7.35 7.76
C LEU A 244 -45.66 7.85 6.77
N TYR A 245 -45.25 8.28 5.56
CA TYR A 245 -46.19 8.78 4.55
C TYR A 245 -47.07 7.69 3.91
N ARG A 246 -46.56 6.46 3.78
CA ARG A 246 -47.39 5.32 3.35
C ARG A 246 -48.55 5.03 4.31
N GLY A 247 -48.38 5.31 5.61
CA GLY A 247 -49.44 5.19 6.60
C GLY A 247 -50.53 6.26 6.51
N VAL A 248 -50.25 7.41 5.88
CA VAL A 248 -51.16 8.56 5.77
C VAL A 248 -51.95 8.56 4.45
N GLY A 249 -51.55 7.74 3.46
CA GLY A 249 -52.32 7.49 2.24
C GLY A 249 -52.24 8.58 1.15
N ASP A 250 -51.41 9.61 1.33
CA ASP A 250 -51.29 10.72 0.39
C ASP A 250 -49.99 10.63 -0.45
N TYR A 251 -50.15 10.34 -1.74
CA TYR A 251 -49.05 10.16 -2.69
C TYR A 251 -48.33 11.48 -3.04
N ALA A 252 -48.98 12.64 -2.87
CA ALA A 252 -48.36 13.93 -3.17
C ALA A 252 -47.27 14.30 -2.14
N LEU A 253 -47.51 13.99 -0.87
CA LEU A 253 -46.55 14.19 0.22
C LEU A 253 -45.32 13.26 0.12
N ALA A 254 -45.49 12.05 -0.40
CA ALA A 254 -44.39 11.12 -0.61
C ALA A 254 -43.33 11.68 -1.59
N ASN A 255 -43.77 12.34 -2.68
CA ASN A 255 -42.87 12.97 -3.65
C ASN A 255 -42.19 14.24 -3.09
N PHE A 256 -42.88 15.00 -2.23
CA PHE A 256 -42.32 16.17 -1.56
C PHE A 256 -41.19 15.80 -0.58
N SER A 257 -41.28 14.64 0.08
CA SER A 257 -40.24 14.14 1.00
C SER A 257 -38.92 13.82 0.31
N GLY A 258 -38.96 13.32 -0.93
CA GLY A 258 -37.76 13.06 -1.75
C GLY A 258 -37.05 14.35 -2.17
N PHE A 259 -37.83 15.39 -2.49
CA PHE A 259 -37.30 16.72 -2.80
C PHE A 259 -36.65 17.36 -1.56
N LEU A 260 -37.29 17.28 -0.39
CA LEU A 260 -36.73 17.77 0.89
C LEU A 260 -35.43 17.08 1.27
N GLY A 261 -35.32 15.76 1.09
CA GLY A 261 -34.08 15.01 1.33
C GLY A 261 -32.94 15.44 0.40
N LEU A 262 -33.26 15.75 -0.85
CA LEU A 262 -32.29 16.22 -1.85
C LEU A 262 -31.82 17.66 -1.52
N VAL A 263 -32.74 18.54 -1.12
CA VAL A 263 -32.41 19.89 -0.64
C VAL A 263 -31.53 19.85 0.62
N LEU A 264 -31.87 19.00 1.60
CA LEU A 264 -31.06 18.80 2.81
C LEU A 264 -29.67 18.27 2.48
N PHE A 265 -29.55 17.34 1.52
CA PHE A 265 -28.25 16.87 1.03
C PHE A 265 -27.40 18.01 0.47
N PHE A 266 -27.98 18.89 -0.36
CA PHE A 266 -27.26 20.05 -0.89
C PHE A 266 -26.91 21.08 0.18
N ILE A 267 -27.77 21.32 1.17
CA ILE A 267 -27.49 22.24 2.29
C ILE A 267 -26.36 21.69 3.17
N ILE A 268 -26.40 20.40 3.52
CA ILE A 268 -25.32 19.76 4.30
C ILE A 268 -24.02 19.79 3.50
N ARG A 269 -24.06 19.45 2.21
CA ARG A 269 -22.90 19.55 1.32
C ARG A 269 -22.36 20.98 1.28
N TYR A 270 -23.21 21.98 1.14
CA TYR A 270 -22.81 23.39 1.09
C TYR A 270 -22.14 23.83 2.40
N PHE A 271 -22.76 23.57 3.56
CA PHE A 271 -22.19 23.93 4.87
C PHE A 271 -20.90 23.17 5.20
N TYR A 272 -20.76 21.93 4.75
CA TYR A 272 -19.60 21.11 5.04
C TYR A 272 -18.41 21.42 4.12
N PHE A 273 -18.65 21.84 2.88
CA PHE A 273 -17.61 22.23 1.93
C PHE A 273 -17.22 23.72 2.02
N TRP A 274 -18.10 24.62 2.47
CA TRP A 274 -17.81 26.06 2.51
C TRP A 274 -17.12 26.52 3.81
N ARG A 275 -17.00 25.65 4.82
CA ARG A 275 -16.34 25.95 6.10
C ARG A 275 -14.93 25.38 6.25
N LYS A 276 -14.31 25.00 5.13
CA LYS A 276 -12.88 24.66 4.98
C LYS A 276 -12.24 25.60 3.97
#